data_AF-A0A0K9XX29-F1
#
_entry.id   AF-A0A0K9XX29-F1
#
_cell.length_a   1.000
_cell.length_b   1.000
_cell.length_c   1.000
_cell.angle_alpha   90.00
_cell.angle_beta   90.00
_cell.angle_gamma   90.00
#
_symmetry.space_group_name_H-M   'P 1'
#
loop_
_entity.id
_entity.type
_entity.pdbx_description
1 polymer ?
#
loop_
_entity_poly.entity_id
_entity_poly.type
_entity_poly.pdbx_seq_one_letter_code
_entity_poly.pdbx_strand_id
1 'polypeptide(L)'
;MIQYIQYYPNVKLLIGLFIVFGLDFGFGVAKATFNGTRRTSKGFRQTFSKFMQYGGSIIVAMVLLNIIYDSNAVFGKQLSLLFGDLMLYIMIYIEVVSILENMEEISPESDFVIYFIRPVRRIITFQIKNLLREENQKIENENNINTP
;
A
#
# COMPACT_ATOMS: atom_id res chain seq x y z
N MET A 1 24.20 7.81 -28.26
CA MET A 1 23.65 6.50 -27.85
C MET A 1 22.25 6.78 -27.34
N ILE A 2 21.20 6.35 -28.04
CA ILE A 2 19.82 6.65 -27.64
C ILE A 2 19.52 5.83 -26.39
N GLN A 3 19.40 6.50 -25.24
CA GLN A 3 18.98 5.87 -23.99
C GLN A 3 17.45 5.82 -23.99
N TYR A 4 16.88 4.65 -24.31
CA TYR A 4 15.43 4.44 -24.39
C TYR A 4 14.74 4.44 -23.02
N ILE A 5 15.50 4.25 -21.94
CA ILE A 5 15.00 4.27 -20.56
C ILE A 5 15.99 5.05 -19.71
N GLN A 6 15.53 6.16 -19.14
CA GLN A 6 16.29 7.06 -18.27
C GLN A 6 15.98 6.84 -16.79
N TYR A 7 14.78 6.36 -16.46
CA TYR A 7 14.36 6.11 -15.09
C TYR A 7 14.11 4.63 -14.83
N TYR A 8 14.69 4.13 -13.73
CA TYR A 8 14.44 2.81 -13.17
C TYR A 8 14.01 2.92 -11.70
N PRO A 9 13.02 2.12 -11.27
CA PRO A 9 12.63 2.06 -9.86
C PRO A 9 13.76 1.48 -8.99
N ASN A 10 13.77 1.88 -7.72
CA ASN A 10 14.74 1.40 -6.76
C ASN A 10 14.58 -0.10 -6.48
N VAL A 11 15.54 -0.89 -6.96
CA VAL A 11 15.52 -2.36 -6.87
C VAL A 11 15.47 -2.86 -5.43
N LYS A 12 16.12 -2.17 -4.49
CA LYS A 12 16.09 -2.56 -3.07
C LYS A 12 14.69 -2.44 -2.49
N LEU A 13 13.99 -1.35 -2.82
CA LEU A 13 12.60 -1.14 -2.41
C LEU A 13 11.66 -2.13 -3.10
N LEU A 14 11.88 -2.45 -4.37
CA LEU A 14 11.11 -3.49 -5.06
C LEU A 14 11.26 -4.86 -4.40
N ILE A 15 12.49 -5.28 -4.07
CA ILE A 15 12.74 -6.54 -3.36
C ILE A 15 12.03 -6.51 -2.00
N GLY A 16 12.16 -5.40 -1.26
CA GLY A 16 11.46 -5.21 0.01
C GLY A 16 9.94 -5.35 -0.14
N LEU A 17 9.35 -4.71 -1.15
CA LEU A 17 7.93 -4.80 -1.48
C LEU A 17 7.50 -6.24 -1.76
N PHE A 18 8.27 -6.98 -2.59
CA PHE A 18 7.97 -8.39 -2.86
C PHE A 18 8.01 -9.26 -1.59
N ILE A 19 8.96 -9.01 -0.68
CA ILE A 19 9.05 -9.74 0.58
C ILE A 19 7.83 -9.48 1.46
N VAL A 20 7.48 -8.20 1.70
CA VAL A 20 6.31 -7.88 2.55
C VAL A 20 5.00 -8.34 1.90
N PHE A 21 4.89 -8.27 0.58
CA PHE A 21 3.74 -8.78 -0.15
C PHE A 21 3.58 -10.30 0.01
N GLY A 22 4.69 -11.04 -0.06
CA GLY A 22 4.71 -12.48 0.18
C GLY A 22 4.33 -12.83 1.63
N LEU A 23 4.81 -12.04 2.60
CA LEU A 23 4.41 -12.19 4.00
C LEU A 23 2.92 -11.90 4.19
N ASP A 24 2.40 -10.79 3.65
CA ASP A 24 0.97 -10.46 3.71
C ASP A 24 0.11 -11.59 3.15
N PHE A 25 0.47 -12.11 1.98
CA PHE A 25 -0.20 -13.27 1.41
C PHE A 25 -0.16 -14.48 2.34
N GLY A 26 1.01 -14.80 2.91
CA GLY A 26 1.17 -15.90 3.87
C GLY A 26 0.29 -15.75 5.11
N PHE A 27 0.29 -14.57 5.73
CA PHE A 27 -0.57 -14.26 6.88
C PHE A 27 -2.05 -14.25 6.50
N GLY A 28 -2.43 -13.73 5.34
CA GLY A 28 -3.79 -13.78 4.82
C GLY A 28 -4.30 -15.22 4.60
N VAL A 29 -3.44 -16.10 4.08
CA VAL A 29 -3.75 -17.53 3.94
C VAL A 29 -3.84 -18.23 5.30
N ALA A 30 -2.95 -17.90 6.24
CA ALA A 30 -3.02 -18.43 7.61
C ALA A 30 -4.35 -18.05 8.27
N LYS A 31 -4.70 -16.76 8.26
CA LYS A 31 -5.99 -16.22 8.74
C LYS A 31 -7.19 -16.96 8.16
N ALA A 32 -7.23 -17.13 6.84
CA ALA A 32 -8.35 -17.84 6.18
C ALA A 32 -8.45 -19.31 6.63
N THR A 33 -7.31 -19.93 6.93
CA THR A 33 -7.23 -21.32 7.41
C THR A 33 -7.71 -21.41 8.86
N PHE A 34 -7.30 -20.50 9.75
CA PHE A 34 -7.73 -20.46 11.15
C PHE A 34 -9.23 -20.18 11.30
N ASN A 35 -9.78 -19.28 10.49
CA ASN A 35 -11.19 -18.88 10.60
C ASN A 35 -12.18 -19.84 9.93
N GLY A 36 -11.73 -21.00 9.41
CA GLY A 36 -12.59 -22.02 8.81
C GLY A 36 -13.34 -21.57 7.53
N THR A 37 -13.06 -20.38 7.02
CA THR A 37 -13.69 -19.85 5.80
C THR A 37 -13.20 -20.61 4.56
N ARG A 38 -14.12 -21.07 3.70
CA ARG A 38 -13.77 -21.83 2.47
C ARG A 38 -12.75 -21.07 1.63
N ARG A 39 -11.63 -21.76 1.36
CA ARG A 39 -10.31 -21.21 1.02
C ARG A 39 -10.13 -20.63 -0.39
N THR A 40 -11.14 -20.41 -1.23
CA THR A 40 -10.87 -20.42 -2.69
C THR A 40 -11.56 -19.38 -3.59
N SER A 41 -11.84 -18.16 -3.13
CA SER A 41 -11.96 -17.06 -4.12
C SER A 41 -11.64 -15.68 -3.58
N LYS A 42 -12.13 -15.32 -2.39
CA LYS A 42 -12.11 -13.91 -1.96
C LYS A 42 -10.72 -13.41 -1.57
N GLY A 43 -10.01 -14.12 -0.68
CA GLY A 43 -8.67 -13.71 -0.23
C GLY A 43 -7.64 -13.72 -1.36
N PHE A 44 -7.63 -14.78 -2.18
CA PHE A 44 -6.74 -14.85 -3.34
C PHE A 44 -7.04 -13.75 -4.37
N ARG A 45 -8.33 -13.45 -4.64
CA ARG A 45 -8.70 -12.32 -5.52
C ARG A 45 -8.26 -10.99 -4.96
N GLN A 46 -8.31 -10.79 -3.65
CA GLN A 46 -7.83 -9.56 -3.01
C GLN A 46 -6.32 -9.40 -3.17
N THR A 47 -5.53 -10.44 -2.90
CA THR A 47 -4.08 -10.41 -3.14
C THR A 47 -3.76 -10.18 -4.62
N PHE A 48 -4.43 -10.88 -5.53
CA PHE A 48 -4.24 -10.68 -6.96
C PHE A 48 -4.60 -9.25 -7.40
N SER A 49 -5.66 -8.67 -6.84
CA SER A 49 -6.02 -7.27 -7.06
C SER A 49 -4.94 -6.32 -6.58
N LYS A 50 -4.38 -6.51 -5.38
CA LYS A 50 -3.25 -5.72 -4.89
C LYS A 50 -2.03 -5.84 -5.80
N PHE A 51 -1.70 -7.06 -6.24
CA PHE A 51 -0.59 -7.31 -7.16
C PHE A 51 -0.76 -6.53 -8.48
N MET A 52 -1.95 -6.59 -9.07
CA MET A 52 -2.26 -5.85 -10.30
C MET A 52 -2.23 -4.34 -10.09
N GLN A 53 -2.75 -3.84 -8.96
CA GLN A 53 -2.74 -2.42 -8.63
C GLN A 53 -1.31 -1.90 -8.42
N TYR A 54 -0.47 -2.65 -7.70
CA TYR A 54 0.91 -2.24 -7.43
C TYR A 54 1.77 -2.35 -8.67
N GLY A 55 1.72 -3.47 -9.38
CA GLY A 55 2.43 -3.65 -10.64
C GLY A 55 2.01 -2.62 -11.67
N GLY A 56 0.70 -2.38 -11.83
CA GLY A 56 0.16 -1.36 -12.72
C GLY A 56 0.65 0.05 -12.36
N SER A 57 0.60 0.42 -11.08
CA SER A 57 1.06 1.73 -10.60
C SER A 57 2.56 1.93 -10.83
N ILE A 58 3.38 0.91 -10.60
CA ILE A 58 4.83 0.95 -10.85
C ILE A 58 5.14 1.13 -12.34
N ILE A 59 4.45 0.38 -13.21
CA ILE A 59 4.65 0.50 -14.66
C ILE A 59 4.22 1.89 -15.14
N VAL A 60 3.05 2.37 -14.73
CA VAL A 60 2.55 3.70 -15.09
C VAL A 60 3.51 4.79 -14.63
N ALA A 61 3.98 4.73 -13.37
CA ALA A 61 4.96 5.67 -12.85
C ALA A 61 6.28 5.63 -13.62
N MET A 62 6.76 4.43 -13.98
CA MET A 62 7.97 4.28 -14.78
C MET A 62 7.83 4.93 -16.16
N VAL A 63 6.71 4.69 -16.86
CA VAL A 63 6.45 5.31 -18.17
C VAL A 63 6.38 6.83 -18.04
N LEU A 64 5.62 7.33 -17.06
CA LEU A 64 5.44 8.77 -16.85
C LEU A 64 6.78 9.46 -16.53
N LEU A 65 7.59 8.88 -15.64
CA LEU A 65 8.89 9.43 -15.31
C LEU A 65 9.84 9.43 -16.51
N ASN A 66 9.84 8.39 -17.34
CA ASN A 66 10.67 8.35 -18.54
C ASN A 66 10.29 9.44 -19.56
N ILE A 67 9.00 9.70 -19.78
CA ILE A 67 8.52 10.81 -20.65
C ILE A 67 8.96 12.16 -20.09
N ILE A 68 8.84 12.35 -18.78
CA ILE A 68 9.18 13.62 -18.13
C ILE A 68 10.68 13.85 -18.12
N TYR A 69 11.49 12.82 -17.89
CA TYR A 69 12.95 12.90 -17.94
C TYR A 69 13.46 13.29 -19.32
N ASP A 70 12.85 12.76 -20.38
CA ASP A 70 13.16 13.14 -21.76
C ASP A 70 12.82 14.61 -22.05
N SER A 71 11.73 15.12 -21.47
CA SER A 71 11.28 16.51 -21.66
C SER A 71 12.06 17.52 -20.81
N ASN A 72 12.32 17.20 -19.53
CA ASN A 72 13.01 18.04 -18.58
C ASN A 72 13.60 17.20 -17.42
N ALA A 73 14.91 16.94 -17.49
CA ALA A 73 15.60 16.10 -16.52
C ALA A 73 15.55 16.63 -15.07
N VAL A 74 15.52 17.95 -14.86
CA VAL A 74 15.43 18.54 -13.50
C VAL A 74 14.07 18.26 -12.89
N PHE A 75 13.00 18.45 -13.67
CA PHE A 75 11.65 18.16 -13.23
C PHE A 75 11.42 16.66 -13.04
N GLY A 76 11.96 15.82 -13.93
CA GLY A 76 11.95 14.36 -13.80
C GLY A 76 12.57 13.89 -12.47
N LYS A 77 13.69 14.49 -12.06
CA LYS A 77 14.35 14.16 -10.78
C LYS A 77 13.54 14.56 -9.55
N GLN A 78 12.80 15.66 -9.60
CA GLN A 78 11.92 16.05 -8.51
C GLN A 78 10.74 15.06 -8.39
N LEU A 79 10.15 14.69 -9.53
CA LEU A 79 9.01 13.77 -9.58
C LEU A 79 9.39 12.32 -9.30
N SER A 80 10.63 11.89 -9.60
CA SER A 80 11.07 10.52 -9.31
C SER A 80 11.11 10.21 -7.83
N LEU A 81 11.26 11.23 -6.97
CA LEU A 81 11.15 11.03 -5.53
C LEU A 81 9.70 10.66 -5.15
N LEU A 82 8.71 11.35 -5.73
CA LEU A 82 7.29 11.15 -5.46
C LEU A 82 6.74 9.87 -6.11
N PHE A 83 6.87 9.75 -7.43
CA PHE A 83 6.33 8.63 -8.21
C PHE A 83 7.26 7.41 -8.24
N GLY A 84 8.45 7.51 -7.65
CA GLY A 84 9.39 6.41 -7.51
C GLY A 84 9.48 5.91 -6.08
N ASP A 85 10.45 6.43 -5.34
CA ASP A 85 10.81 5.91 -4.02
C ASP A 85 9.66 6.05 -3.01
N LEU A 86 9.03 7.23 -2.92
CA LEU A 86 7.95 7.47 -1.97
C LEU A 86 6.74 6.58 -2.25
N MET A 87 6.36 6.41 -3.52
CA MET A 87 5.28 5.49 -3.90
C MET A 87 5.58 4.06 -3.44
N LEU A 88 6.81 3.56 -3.65
CA LEU A 88 7.21 2.23 -3.19
C LEU A 88 7.19 2.12 -1.66
N TYR A 89 7.64 3.16 -0.94
CA TYR A 89 7.53 3.21 0.53
C TYR A 89 6.08 3.15 1.00
N ILE A 90 5.16 3.86 0.34
CA ILE A 90 3.73 3.82 0.67
C ILE A 90 3.16 2.42 0.43
N MET A 91 3.50 1.76 -0.68
CA MET A 91 3.07 0.38 -0.94
C MET A 91 3.57 -0.59 0.14
N ILE A 92 4.86 -0.50 0.50
CA ILE A 92 5.44 -1.32 1.59
C ILE A 92 4.71 -1.05 2.91
N TYR A 93 4.46 0.21 3.22
CA TYR A 93 3.75 0.62 4.42
C TYR A 93 2.34 0.01 4.48
N ILE A 94 1.59 0.03 3.37
CA ILE A 94 0.25 -0.55 3.30
C ILE A 94 0.31 -2.07 3.57
N GLU A 95 1.31 -2.77 3.02
CA GLU A 95 1.46 -4.21 3.28
C GLU A 95 1.87 -4.52 4.72
N VAL A 96 2.71 -3.69 5.35
CA VAL A 96 3.03 -3.84 6.77
C VAL A 96 1.77 -3.69 7.63
N VAL A 97 0.91 -2.72 7.35
CA VAL A 97 -0.37 -2.56 8.06
C VAL A 97 -1.25 -3.80 7.86
N SER A 98 -1.37 -4.29 6.63
CA SER A 98 -2.14 -5.49 6.28
C SER A 98 -1.64 -6.75 7.01
N ILE A 99 -0.32 -6.91 7.16
CA ILE A 99 0.27 -7.99 7.96
C ILE A 99 -0.18 -7.89 9.43
N LEU A 100 -0.09 -6.70 10.05
CA LEU A 100 -0.49 -6.50 11.44
C LEU A 100 -1.99 -6.79 11.66
N GLU A 101 -2.85 -6.45 10.70
CA GLU A 101 -4.27 -6.82 10.71
C GLU A 101 -4.48 -8.33 10.67
N ASN A 102 -3.82 -9.02 9.74
CA ASN A 102 -3.91 -10.46 9.63
C ASN A 102 -3.38 -11.16 10.89
N MET A 103 -2.30 -10.66 11.50
CA MET A 103 -1.77 -11.18 12.77
C MET A 103 -2.76 -11.03 13.93
N GLU A 104 -3.42 -9.88 14.05
CA GLU A 104 -4.44 -9.67 15.09
C GLU A 104 -5.62 -10.63 14.94
N GLU A 105 -6.05 -10.91 13.71
CA GLU A 105 -7.18 -11.79 13.46
C GLU A 105 -6.86 -13.28 13.65
N ILE A 106 -5.60 -13.70 13.45
CA ILE A 106 -5.18 -15.10 13.66
C ILE A 106 -5.21 -15.45 15.16
N SER A 107 -4.77 -14.54 16.03
CA SER A 107 -4.65 -14.80 17.46
C SER A 107 -5.02 -13.57 18.30
N PRO A 108 -6.31 -13.19 18.33
CA PRO A 108 -6.76 -11.95 18.97
C PRO A 108 -6.57 -11.91 20.49
N GLU A 109 -6.39 -13.08 21.12
CA GLU A 109 -6.20 -13.24 22.57
C GLU A 109 -4.72 -13.40 22.99
N SER A 110 -3.79 -13.45 22.03
CA SER A 110 -2.36 -13.56 22.35
C SER A 110 -1.85 -12.31 23.05
N ASP A 111 -1.10 -12.48 24.15
CA ASP A 111 -0.43 -11.39 24.86
C ASP A 111 0.41 -10.52 23.92
N PHE A 112 1.12 -11.15 22.97
CA PHE A 112 1.90 -10.43 21.97
C PHE A 112 1.01 -9.55 21.07
N VAL A 113 -0.16 -10.05 20.66
CA VAL A 113 -1.10 -9.27 19.84
C VAL A 113 -1.68 -8.11 20.64
N ILE A 114 -2.03 -8.35 21.89
CA ILE A 114 -2.64 -7.36 22.79
C ILE A 114 -1.65 -6.24 23.12
N TYR A 115 -0.43 -6.58 23.52
CA TYR A 115 0.55 -5.63 24.04
C TYR A 115 1.51 -5.05 23.00
N PHE A 116 1.68 -5.70 21.85
CA PHE A 116 2.60 -5.22 20.81
C PHE A 116 1.88 -4.89 19.49
N ILE A 117 1.18 -5.84 18.88
CA ILE A 117 0.60 -5.65 17.54
C ILE A 117 -0.47 -4.56 17.51
N ARG A 118 -1.45 -4.61 18.43
CA ARG A 118 -2.53 -3.63 18.50
C ARG A 118 -2.02 -2.19 18.71
N PRO A 119 -1.13 -1.90 19.69
CA PRO A 119 -0.56 -0.58 19.86
C PRO A 119 0.20 -0.09 18.62
N VAL A 120 1.08 -0.94 18.06
CA VAL A 120 1.89 -0.58 16.89
C VAL A 120 1.00 -0.28 15.69
N ARG A 121 0.01 -1.14 15.39
CA ARG A 121 -0.94 -0.89 14.30
C ARG A 121 -1.69 0.42 14.53
N ARG A 122 -2.14 0.68 15.76
CA ARG A 122 -2.86 1.91 16.09
C ARG A 122 -1.99 3.14 15.84
N ILE A 123 -0.74 3.15 16.30
CA ILE A 123 0.19 4.28 16.09
C ILE A 123 0.39 4.53 14.60
N ILE A 124 0.66 3.47 13.85
CA ILE A 124 0.93 3.53 12.41
C ILE A 124 -0.30 4.05 11.65
N THR A 125 -1.50 3.61 12.00
CA THR A 125 -2.76 3.97 11.31
C THR A 125 -3.45 5.23 11.84
N PHE A 126 -3.04 5.76 13.00
CA PHE A 126 -3.68 6.90 13.67
C PHE A 126 -3.72 8.15 12.79
N GLN A 127 -2.62 8.44 12.08
CA GLN A 127 -2.52 9.60 11.23
C GLN A 127 -3.45 9.51 10.01
N ILE A 128 -3.57 8.33 9.39
CA ILE A 128 -4.44 8.12 8.22
C ILE A 128 -5.92 8.25 8.61
N LYS A 129 -6.30 7.70 9.77
CA LYS A 129 -7.70 7.71 10.21
C LYS A 129 -8.20 9.13 10.50
N ASN A 130 -7.35 9.99 11.05
CA ASN A 130 -7.71 11.39 11.29
C ASN A 130 -7.87 12.17 9.97
N LEU A 131 -6.94 11.99 9.01
CA LEU A 131 -7.02 12.64 7.70
C LEU A 131 -8.29 12.24 6.91
N LEU A 132 -8.63 10.94 6.86
CA LEU A 132 -9.84 10.47 6.18
C LEU A 132 -11.13 10.94 6.85
N ARG A 133 -11.12 11.07 8.18
CA ARG A 133 -12.28 11.58 8.94
C ARG A 133 -12.54 13.05 8.63
N GLU A 134 -11.48 13.85 8.47
CA GLU A 134 -11.59 15.26 8.08
C GLU A 134 -12.11 15.42 6.65
N GLU A 135 -11.66 14.60 5.69
CA GLU A 135 -12.18 14.62 4.31
C GLU A 135 -13.67 14.24 4.25
N ASN A 136 -14.08 13.17 4.92
CA ASN A 136 -15.49 12.75 4.96
C ASN A 136 -16.39 13.81 5.60
N GLN A 137 -15.92 14.50 6.65
CA GLN A 137 -16.65 15.59 7.28
C GLN A 137 -16.75 16.83 6.37
N LYS A 138 -15.71 17.14 5.57
CA LYS A 138 -15.79 18.21 4.56
C LYS A 138 -16.83 17.90 3.49
N ILE A 139 -16.83 16.66 2.98
CA ILE A 139 -17.80 16.22 1.97
C ILE A 139 -19.23 16.26 2.53
N GLU A 140 -19.46 15.81 3.76
CA GLU A 140 -20.77 15.90 4.43
C GLU A 140 -21.24 17.35 4.64
N ASN A 141 -20.33 18.26 5.01
CA ASN A 141 -20.64 19.66 5.20
C ASN A 141 -20.93 20.39 3.87
N GLU A 142 -20.17 20.11 2.80
CA GLU A 142 -20.44 20.65 1.45
C GLU A 142 -21.77 20.14 0.87
N ASN A 143 -22.15 18.88 1.17
CA ASN A 143 -23.43 18.33 0.76
C ASN A 143 -24.61 18.95 1.52
N ASN A 144 -24.45 19.28 2.81
CA ASN A 144 -25.48 19.95 3.61
C ASN A 144 -25.66 21.44 3.28
N ILE A 145 -24.65 22.12 2.73
CA ILE A 145 -24.76 23.52 2.29
C ILE A 145 -25.49 23.64 0.93
N ASN A 146 -25.50 22.57 0.13
CA ASN A 146 -26.10 22.55 -1.21
C ASN A 146 -27.50 21.93 -1.28
N THR A 147 -28.08 21.49 -0.15
CA THR A 147 -29.49 21.10 -0.04
C THR A 147 -30.32 22.29 0.42
N PRO A 148 -31.27 22.80 -0.40
CA PRO A 148 -32.16 23.91 -0.05
C PRO A 148 -33.17 23.56 1.05
#